data_AF-A0A376Y5Y5-F1
#
_entry.id   AF-A0A376Y5Y5-F1
#
_cell.length_a   1.000
_cell.length_b   1.000
_cell.length_c   1.000
_cell.angle_alpha   90.00
_cell.angle_beta   90.00
_cell.angle_gamma   90.00
#
_symmetry.space_group_name_H-M   'P 1'
#
loop_
_entity.id
_entity.type
_entity.pdbx_description
1 polymer ?
#
loop_
_entity_poly.entity_id
_entity_poly.type
_entity_poly.pdbx_seq_one_letter_code
_entity_poly.pdbx_strand_id
1 'polypeptide(L)' 'MREDWKTPLRPPVHEMDNETRKSLIAGHMTEIMQLLNLDLADDSLMETPHRIAKMYVDEIFSGLDYANFPENHPH' A
#
# COMPACT_ATOMS: atom_id res chain seq x y z
N MET A 1 5.63 22.55 21.54
CA MET A 1 5.96 22.55 20.10
C MET A 1 4.92 21.68 19.43
N ARG A 2 4.32 22.13 18.33
CA ARG A 2 3.22 21.41 17.68
C ARG A 2 3.77 20.22 16.88
N GLU A 3 3.21 19.02 17.10
CA GLU A 3 3.59 17.76 16.45
C GLU A 3 3.00 17.61 15.03
N ASP A 4 2.58 18.72 14.41
CA ASP A 4 1.71 18.75 13.23
C ASP A 4 2.43 18.38 11.90
N TRP A 5 3.70 18.00 11.93
CA TRP A 5 4.52 17.73 10.73
C TRP A 5 4.65 16.24 10.38
N LYS A 6 4.32 15.34 11.31
CA LYS A 6 4.40 13.89 11.07
C LYS A 6 3.15 13.46 10.28
N THR A 7 3.35 12.59 9.28
CA THR A 7 2.24 11.93 8.60
C THR A 7 1.35 11.26 9.65
N PRO A 8 0.03 11.48 9.65
CA PRO A 8 -0.87 10.94 10.67
C PRO A 8 -1.05 9.43 10.48
N LEU A 9 -0.11 8.66 11.04
CA LEU A 9 -0.10 7.20 11.00
C LEU A 9 -0.74 6.62 12.26
N ARG A 10 -1.49 5.53 12.08
CA ARG A 10 -1.98 4.73 13.21
C ARG A 10 -0.86 3.83 13.72
N PRO A 11 -0.78 3.58 15.03
CA PRO A 11 0.15 2.57 15.55
C PRO A 11 -0.18 1.21 14.93
N PRO A 12 0.83 0.40 14.56
CA PRO A 12 0.61 -0.95 14.07
C PRO A 12 -0.17 -1.75 15.12
N VAL A 13 -1.35 -2.25 14.75
CA VAL A 13 -2.20 -3.06 15.65
C VAL A 13 -1.69 -4.50 15.69
N HIS A 14 -1.12 -4.99 14.59
CA HIS A 14 -0.45 -6.29 14.45
C HIS A 14 0.66 -6.16 13.41
N GLU A 15 1.75 -6.92 13.56
CA GLU A 15 2.75 -7.08 12.50
C GLU A 15 2.13 -7.92 11.37
N MET A 16 1.93 -7.29 10.21
CA MET A 16 1.49 -7.93 8.97
C MET A 16 2.58 -7.73 7.94
N ASP A 17 3.06 -8.81 7.34
CA ASP A 17 4.09 -8.76 6.30
C ASP A 17 3.59 -8.07 5.02
N ASN A 18 4.52 -7.56 4.22
CA ASN A 18 4.18 -6.78 3.03
C ASN A 18 3.51 -7.63 1.94
N GLU A 19 3.77 -8.94 1.87
CA GLU A 19 3.13 -9.81 0.88
C GLU A 19 1.65 -10.02 1.22
N THR A 20 1.33 -10.31 2.48
CA THR A 20 -0.05 -10.36 2.98
C THR A 20 -0.77 -9.04 2.73
N ARG A 21 -0.10 -7.92 3.04
CA ARG A 21 -0.67 -6.57 2.83
C ARG A 21 -0.97 -6.31 1.35
N LYS A 22 -0.05 -6.64 0.44
CA LYS A 22 -0.25 -6.51 -1.01
C LYS A 22 -1.40 -7.38 -1.50
N SER A 23 -1.48 -8.63 -1.04
CA SER A 23 -2.56 -9.55 -1.41
C SER A 23 -3.95 -9.00 -1.02
N LEU A 24 -4.08 -8.47 0.20
CA LEU A 24 -5.33 -7.86 0.67
C LEU A 24 -5.70 -6.60 -0.12
N ILE A 25 -4.72 -5.72 -0.39
CA ILE A 25 -4.95 -4.52 -1.20
C ILE A 25 -5.36 -4.91 -2.63
N ALA A 26 -4.68 -5.88 -3.25
CA ALA A 26 -5.03 -6.37 -4.57
C ALA A 26 -6.46 -6.93 -4.60
N GLY A 27 -6.87 -7.70 -3.58
CA GLY A 27 -8.26 -8.16 -3.43
C GLY A 27 -9.26 -7.01 -3.40
N HIS A 28 -9.00 -5.96 -2.62
CA HIS A 28 -9.87 -4.77 -2.61
C HIS A 28 -9.89 -4.02 -3.95
N MET A 29 -8.75 -3.95 -4.65
CA MET A 29 -8.69 -3.33 -5.97
C MET A 29 -9.47 -4.12 -7.02
N THR A 30 -9.46 -5.45 -6.96
CA THR A 30 -10.30 -6.33 -7.77
C THR A 30 -11.78 -5.98 -7.61
N GLU A 31 -12.27 -5.88 -6.36
CA GLU A 31 -13.66 -5.51 -6.09
C GLU A 31 -14.00 -4.11 -6.62
N ILE A 32 -13.10 -3.13 -6.44
CA ILE A 32 -13.28 -1.78 -6.99
C ILE A 32 -13.39 -1.82 -8.52
N MET A 33 -12.54 -2.58 -9.20
CA MET A 33 -12.57 -2.71 -10.66
C MET A 33 -13.87 -3.38 -11.16
N GLN A 34 -14.37 -4.39 -10.44
CA GLN A 34 -15.66 -5.01 -10.74
C GLN A 34 -16.82 -4.01 -10.58
N LEU A 35 -16.80 -3.18 -9.54
CA LEU A 35 -17.79 -2.11 -9.34
C LEU A 35 -17.77 -1.06 -10.48
N LEU A 36 -16.62 -0.88 -11.13
CA LEU A 36 -16.46 -0.03 -12.32
C LEU A 36 -16.85 -0.73 -13.63
N ASN A 37 -17.35 -1.97 -13.57
CA ASN A 37 -17.65 -2.82 -14.72
C ASN A 37 -16.43 -3.07 -15.64
N LEU A 38 -15.23 -3.15 -15.06
CA LEU A 38 -14.03 -3.54 -15.79
C LEU A 38 -13.92 -5.07 -15.88
N ASP A 39 -13.64 -5.57 -17.09
CA ASP A 39 -13.50 -7.01 -17.33
C ASP A 39 -12.10 -7.48 -16.93
N LEU A 40 -12.00 -8.16 -15.78
CA LEU A 40 -10.74 -8.73 -15.30
C LEU A 40 -10.35 -10.04 -15.98
N ALA A 41 -11.20 -10.60 -16.85
CA ALA A 41 -10.81 -11.71 -17.72
C ALA A 41 -9.93 -11.25 -18.90
N ASP A 42 -9.88 -9.94 -19.17
CA ASP A 42 -8.96 -9.37 -20.14
C ASP A 42 -7.51 -9.40 -19.60
N ASP A 43 -6.59 -9.96 -20.39
CA ASP A 43 -5.18 -10.13 -20.01
C ASP A 43 -4.49 -8.80 -19.63
N SER A 44 -4.94 -7.66 -20.19
CA SER A 44 -4.37 -6.35 -19.84
C SER A 44 -4.77 -5.90 -18.43
N LEU A 45 -5.95 -6.31 -17.97
CA LEU A 45 -6.55 -5.88 -16.71
C LEU A 45 -6.32 -6.87 -15.57
N MET A 46 -6.19 -8.16 -15.85
CA MET A 46 -5.99 -9.23 -14.86
C MET A 46 -4.87 -8.91 -13.83
N GLU A 47 -3.74 -8.37 -14.29
CA GLU A 47 -2.60 -8.04 -13.44
C GLU A 47 -2.67 -6.65 -12.81
N THR A 48 -3.68 -5.84 -13.13
CA THR A 48 -3.82 -4.46 -12.63
C THR A 48 -3.98 -4.37 -11.10
N PRO A 49 -4.82 -5.18 -10.45
CA PRO A 49 -4.95 -5.15 -8.98
C PRO A 49 -3.62 -5.38 -8.27
N HIS A 50 -2.83 -6.33 -8.75
CA HIS A 50 -1.50 -6.64 -8.21
C HIS A 50 -0.50 -5.49 -8.42
N ARG A 51 -0.48 -4.89 -9.62
CA ARG A 51 0.38 -3.73 -9.91
C ARG A 51 0.06 -2.55 -8.98
N ILE A 52 -1.22 -2.26 -8.74
CA ILE A 52 -1.64 -1.17 -7.85
C ILE A 52 -1.22 -1.47 -6.40
N ALA A 53 -1.42 -2.70 -5.93
CA ALA A 53 -1.02 -3.10 -4.59
C ALA A 53 0.50 -2.98 -4.38
N LYS A 54 1.31 -3.46 -5.34
CA LYS A 54 2.76 -3.31 -5.33
C LYS A 54 3.16 -1.83 -5.31
N MET A 55 2.57 -1.03 -6.19
CA MET A 55 2.87 0.40 -6.27
C MET A 55 2.57 1.13 -4.94
N TYR A 56 1.51 0.77 -4.24
CA TYR A 56 1.19 1.37 -2.94
C TYR A 56 2.17 0.96 -1.84
N VAL A 57 2.47 -0.34 -1.71
CA VAL A 57 3.29 -0.85 -0.60
C VAL A 57 4.77 -0.61 -0.82
N ASP A 58 5.27 -0.87 -2.03
CA ASP A 58 6.70 -0.94 -2.30
C ASP A 58 7.24 0.37 -2.92
N GLU A 59 6.38 1.25 -3.45
CA GLU A 59 6.80 2.42 -4.23
C GLU A 59 6.32 3.74 -3.61
N ILE A 60 5.05 4.11 -3.82
CA ILE A 60 4.50 5.44 -3.47
C ILE A 60 4.53 5.71 -1.97
N PHE A 61 4.16 4.72 -1.15
CA PHE A 61 4.09 4.86 0.30
C PHE A 61 5.20 4.12 1.04
N SER A 62 6.26 3.74 0.35
CA SER A 62 7.46 3.11 0.93
C SER A 62 8.08 3.94 2.07
N GLY A 63 7.98 5.27 1.98
CA GLY A 63 8.42 6.22 3.01
C GLY A 63 7.49 6.37 4.21
N LEU A 64 6.40 5.59 4.32
CA LEU A 64 5.59 5.50 5.54
C LEU A 64 6.09 4.41 6.49
N ASP A 65 6.96 3.52 6.00
CA ASP A 65 7.64 2.54 6.82
C ASP A 65 8.91 3.16 7.41
N TYR A 66 8.89 3.38 8.72
CA TYR A 66 10.03 3.94 9.43
C TYR A 66 11.26 3.02 9.40
N ALA A 67 11.12 1.73 9.08
CA ALA A 67 12.25 0.82 8.84
C ALA A 67 13.05 1.20 7.58
N ASN A 68 12.47 1.98 6.66
CA ASN A 68 13.13 2.44 5.44
C ASN A 68 13.82 3.81 5.62
N PHE A 69 13.73 4.44 6.79
CA PHE A 69 14.47 5.67 7.04
C PHE A 69 15.91 5.35 7.45
N PRO A 70 16.93 6.00 6.83
CA PRO A 70 18.30 5.86 7.28
C PRO A 70 18.43 6.41 8.71
N GLU A 71 19.08 5.67 9.60
CA GLU A 71 19.30 6.00 11.04
C GLU A 71 19.91 7.39 11.29
N ASN A 72 20.45 8.04 10.27
CA ASN A 72 21.21 9.28 10.37
C ASN A 72 20.36 10.57 10.32
N HIS A 73 19.04 10.50 10.44
CA HIS A 73 18.22 11.71 10.59
C HIS A 73 17.96 11.97 12.09
N PRO A 74 18.66 12.93 12.73
CA PRO A 74 18.45 13.23 14.13
C PRO A 74 17.06 13.85 14.31
N HIS A 75 16.35 13.38 15.33
CA HIS A 75 15.19 14.05 15.91
C HIS A 75 15.63 15.25 16.76
#